data_AF-A0A7S0RQV5-F1
#
_entry.id   AF-A0A7S0RQV5-F1
#
_cell.length_a   1.000
_cell.length_b   1.000
_cell.length_c   1.000
_cell.angle_alpha   90.00
_cell.angle_beta   90.00
_cell.angle_gamma   90.00
#
_symmetry.space_group_name_H-M   'P 1'
#
loop_
_entity.id
_entity.type
_entity.pdbx_description
1 polymer ?
#
loop_
_entity_poly.entity_id
_entity_poly.type
_entity_poly.pdbx_seq_one_letter_code
_entity_poly.pdbx_strand_id
1 'polypeptide(L)'
;HDLHYVLGGDGSWGADCELVPGAEAALCRAAQRVARLQEVLLTVGQASSHASLRLLLRSLQEADARNNVLLVAMDAASVALAEQEGVAYWQPEEAATECVTEAKWRTTARLLQLGFHTLVMDPETIVFRDPFRHLYRDADVEVASNGWDDTTAYGVDHVVDDPSMGWSRFVHGTRMFTRDPGLVYLRATRQAASLAVRLTGRLMPPAPGAGARCTEETAAFNEELWLPSHGAYQAVGLVTRIMNYLCWANSKGVTRFMQNDKALSAAPPVAVRLSYHKTEAARCGEGIQEFYRTQSAGALSGKCAGAATRSREICVGQLCMRV
;
A
#
# COMPACT_ATOMS: atom_id res chain seq x y z
N HIS A 1 -7.47 18.03 13.32
CA HIS A 1 -8.24 16.87 13.78
C HIS A 1 -7.33 16.04 14.66
N ASP A 2 -7.76 15.71 15.88
CA ASP A 2 -6.96 14.90 16.79
C ASP A 2 -7.11 13.43 16.41
N LEU A 3 -6.02 12.80 15.98
CA LEU A 3 -5.98 11.38 15.64
C LEU A 3 -5.96 10.55 16.93
N HIS A 4 -6.72 9.46 16.97
CA HIS A 4 -6.87 8.62 18.17
C HIS A 4 -5.80 7.54 18.21
N TYR A 5 -4.59 7.90 18.62
CA TYR A 5 -3.48 6.97 18.68
C TYR A 5 -3.71 5.83 19.68
N VAL A 6 -3.16 4.67 19.34
CA VAL A 6 -2.96 3.58 20.28
C VAL A 6 -1.77 3.95 21.15
N LEU A 7 -2.04 4.27 22.40
CA LEU A 7 -1.01 4.57 23.40
C LEU A 7 -0.63 3.28 24.14
N GLY A 8 0.62 3.22 24.60
CA GLY A 8 1.07 2.20 25.55
C GLY A 8 0.29 2.29 26.88
N GLY A 9 0.41 1.24 27.71
CA GLY A 9 -0.28 1.19 29.02
C GLY A 9 0.10 2.32 29.98
N ASP A 10 1.23 2.98 29.75
CA ASP A 10 1.73 4.16 30.48
C ASP A 10 1.36 5.50 29.83
N GLY A 11 0.58 5.49 28.74
CA GLY A 11 0.22 6.69 27.97
C GLY A 11 1.34 7.20 27.06
N SER A 12 2.49 6.53 27.00
CA SER A 12 3.55 6.86 26.06
C SER A 12 3.23 6.32 24.65
N TRP A 13 3.92 6.89 23.66
CA TRP A 13 3.83 6.43 22.28
C TRP A 13 4.74 5.22 22.06
N GLY A 14 4.19 4.14 21.50
CA GLY A 14 4.91 2.90 21.18
C GLY A 14 4.86 1.85 22.31
N ALA A 15 4.84 0.57 21.95
CA ALA A 15 4.88 -0.51 22.94
C ALA A 15 6.28 -0.68 23.53
N ASP A 16 6.35 -0.79 24.86
CA ASP A 16 7.48 -1.44 25.54
C ASP A 16 7.36 -2.95 25.32
N CYS A 17 8.18 -3.49 24.42
CA CYS A 17 8.14 -4.90 24.05
C CYS A 17 8.46 -5.87 25.20
N GLU A 18 9.05 -5.39 26.30
CA GLU A 18 9.27 -6.19 27.52
C GLU A 18 7.96 -6.42 28.30
N LEU A 19 6.97 -5.53 28.12
CA LEU A 19 5.65 -5.63 28.75
C LEU A 19 4.63 -6.37 27.89
N VAL A 20 4.99 -6.74 26.66
CA VAL A 20 4.13 -7.49 25.74
C VAL A 20 4.23 -8.98 26.05
N PRO A 21 3.13 -9.67 26.41
CA PRO A 21 3.17 -11.09 26.73
C PRO A 21 3.16 -11.99 25.48
N GLY A 22 3.68 -13.21 25.61
CA GLY A 22 3.47 -14.30 24.66
C GLY A 22 4.10 -14.10 23.27
N ALA A 23 3.44 -14.63 22.23
CA ALA A 23 3.93 -14.60 20.86
C ALA A 23 4.02 -13.18 20.26
N GLU A 24 3.22 -12.23 20.76
CA GLU A 24 3.27 -10.83 20.34
C GLU A 24 4.59 -10.14 20.72
N ALA A 25 5.26 -10.62 21.76
CA ALA A 25 6.56 -10.10 22.19
C ALA A 25 7.63 -10.29 21.09
N ALA A 26 7.57 -11.41 20.36
CA ALA A 26 8.52 -11.70 19.30
C ALA A 26 8.31 -10.79 18.07
N LEU A 27 7.05 -10.55 17.67
CA LEU A 27 6.72 -9.57 16.64
C LEU A 27 7.13 -8.16 17.06
N CYS A 28 6.83 -7.76 18.30
CA CYS A 28 7.21 -6.45 18.83
C CYS A 28 8.72 -6.23 18.75
N ARG A 29 9.53 -7.19 19.23
CA ARG A 29 11.00 -7.12 19.16
C ARG A 29 11.52 -7.08 17.73
N ALA A 30 10.92 -7.84 16.80
CA ALA A 30 11.30 -7.81 15.39
C ALA A 30 11.03 -6.42 14.78
N ALA A 31 9.86 -5.85 15.05
CA ALA A 31 9.48 -4.50 14.62
C ALA A 31 10.40 -3.42 15.23
N GLN A 32 10.69 -3.49 16.53
CA GLN A 32 11.52 -2.52 17.23
C GLN A 32 12.96 -2.43 16.67
N ARG A 33 13.50 -3.53 16.13
CA ARG A 33 14.85 -3.53 15.50
C ARG A 33 14.92 -2.70 14.22
N VAL A 34 13.81 -2.60 13.49
CA VAL A 34 13.77 -1.92 12.18
C VAL A 34 13.05 -0.58 12.25
N ALA A 35 12.19 -0.38 13.24
CA ALA A 35 11.40 0.82 13.37
C ALA A 35 12.28 2.07 13.50
N ARG A 36 12.00 3.08 12.69
CA ARG A 36 12.52 4.44 12.85
C ARG A 36 11.34 5.37 13.05
N LEU A 37 11.36 6.16 14.12
CA LEU A 37 10.20 6.99 14.51
C LEU A 37 8.90 6.17 14.64
N GLN A 38 9.02 4.92 15.11
CA GLN A 38 7.92 3.94 15.20
C GLN A 38 7.35 3.48 13.85
N GLU A 39 8.01 3.83 12.74
CA GLU A 39 7.57 3.47 11.40
C GLU A 39 8.29 2.22 10.91
N VAL A 40 7.50 1.23 10.47
CA VAL A 40 7.95 -0.05 9.91
C VAL A 40 7.42 -0.18 8.49
N LEU A 41 8.27 -0.63 7.56
CA LEU A 41 7.84 -1.05 6.23
C LEU A 41 7.53 -2.55 6.30
N LEU A 42 6.27 -2.92 6.17
CA LEU A 42 5.83 -4.31 6.17
C LEU A 42 5.69 -4.81 4.73
N THR A 43 6.32 -5.93 4.42
CA THR A 43 6.15 -6.65 3.16
C THR A 43 5.97 -8.14 3.44
N VAL A 44 5.35 -8.89 2.53
CA VAL A 44 5.06 -10.32 2.74
C VAL A 44 5.73 -11.17 1.66
N GLY A 45 6.43 -12.21 2.09
CA GLY A 45 7.16 -13.14 1.23
C GLY A 45 6.51 -14.52 1.22
N GLN A 46 6.31 -15.04 0.02
CA GLN A 46 6.07 -16.46 -0.25
C GLN A 46 6.93 -16.86 -1.45
N ALA A 47 7.17 -18.16 -1.66
CA ALA A 47 8.04 -18.66 -2.72
C ALA A 47 7.72 -18.06 -4.12
N SER A 48 6.44 -17.86 -4.44
CA SER A 48 6.00 -17.30 -5.72
C SER A 48 6.29 -15.80 -5.88
N SER A 49 6.51 -15.05 -4.79
CA SER A 49 6.79 -13.60 -4.82
C SER A 49 8.28 -13.26 -4.73
N HIS A 50 9.17 -14.23 -4.58
CA HIS A 50 10.61 -14.00 -4.33
C HIS A 50 11.31 -13.13 -5.37
N ALA A 51 10.95 -13.26 -6.65
CA ALA A 51 11.53 -12.42 -7.70
C ALA A 51 11.17 -10.95 -7.50
N SER A 52 9.88 -10.64 -7.28
CA SER A 52 9.41 -9.30 -6.98
C SER A 52 9.98 -8.77 -5.65
N LEU A 53 10.05 -9.63 -4.63
CA LEU A 53 10.60 -9.25 -3.32
C LEU A 53 12.08 -8.86 -3.42
N ARG A 54 12.90 -9.58 -4.19
CA ARG A 54 14.30 -9.18 -4.43
C ARG A 54 14.41 -7.84 -5.15
N LEU A 55 13.54 -7.59 -6.12
CA LEU A 55 13.49 -6.30 -6.81
C LEU A 55 13.14 -5.17 -5.83
N LEU A 56 12.11 -5.37 -4.99
CA LEU A 56 11.71 -4.43 -3.95
C LEU A 56 12.88 -4.16 -2.98
N LEU A 57 13.47 -5.20 -2.40
CA LEU A 57 14.57 -5.07 -1.42
C LEU A 57 15.79 -4.35 -2.01
N ARG A 58 16.14 -4.63 -3.27
CA ARG A 58 17.22 -3.90 -3.97
C ARG A 58 16.86 -2.43 -4.15
N SER A 59 15.65 -2.12 -4.59
CA SER A 59 15.21 -0.74 -4.79
C SER A 59 15.16 0.05 -3.48
N LEU A 60 14.76 -0.58 -2.38
CA LEU A 60 14.80 0.00 -1.03
C LEU A 60 16.24 0.20 -0.51
N GLN A 61 17.17 -0.68 -0.89
CA GLN A 61 18.60 -0.49 -0.59
C GLN A 61 19.15 0.75 -1.31
N GLU A 62 18.81 0.90 -2.59
CA GLU A 62 19.21 2.06 -3.40
C GLU A 62 18.59 3.37 -2.87
N ALA A 63 17.41 3.30 -2.28
CA ALA A 63 16.68 4.43 -1.69
C ALA A 63 17.01 4.72 -0.21
N ASP A 64 17.98 4.02 0.40
CA ASP A 64 18.35 4.14 1.82
C ASP A 64 17.19 3.87 2.82
N ALA A 65 16.27 2.97 2.46
CA ALA A 65 15.09 2.63 3.26
C ALA A 65 15.00 1.15 3.69
N ARG A 66 15.96 0.31 3.27
CA ARG A 66 15.96 -1.14 3.56
C ARG A 66 15.99 -1.47 5.04
N ASN A 67 16.62 -0.63 5.86
CA ASN A 67 16.78 -0.88 7.31
C ASN A 67 15.45 -0.81 8.08
N ASN A 68 14.38 -0.28 7.47
CA ASN A 68 13.05 -0.19 8.06
C ASN A 68 12.14 -1.37 7.73
N VAL A 69 12.64 -2.37 6.99
CA VAL A 69 11.83 -3.46 6.44
C VAL A 69 11.66 -4.60 7.45
N LEU A 70 10.41 -4.96 7.69
CA LEU A 70 10.01 -6.21 8.33
C LEU A 70 9.34 -7.10 7.28
N LEU A 71 9.94 -8.26 7.01
CA LEU A 71 9.38 -9.27 6.11
C LEU A 71 8.50 -10.25 6.89
N VAL A 72 7.24 -10.40 6.51
CA VAL A 72 6.41 -11.52 6.96
C VAL A 72 6.75 -12.73 6.10
N ALA A 73 7.43 -13.71 6.67
CA ALA A 73 7.86 -14.91 5.96
C ALA A 73 6.78 -16.00 6.07
N MET A 74 6.09 -16.30 4.95
CA MET A 74 4.98 -17.27 4.92
C MET A 74 5.44 -18.72 4.81
N ASP A 75 6.67 -18.96 4.36
CA ASP A 75 7.23 -20.29 4.15
C ASP A 75 8.74 -20.34 4.46
N ALA A 76 9.28 -21.55 4.59
CA ALA A 76 10.69 -21.76 4.88
C ALA A 76 11.62 -21.16 3.82
N ALA A 77 11.17 -21.10 2.55
CA ALA A 77 11.95 -20.49 1.48
C ALA A 77 12.06 -18.96 1.68
N SER A 78 11.01 -18.32 2.20
CA SER A 78 10.98 -16.89 2.50
C SER A 78 11.79 -16.55 3.75
N VAL A 79 11.86 -17.45 4.74
CA VAL A 79 12.80 -17.35 5.87
C VAL A 79 14.24 -17.40 5.35
N ALA A 80 14.58 -18.40 4.54
CA ALA A 80 15.92 -18.54 3.98
C ALA A 80 16.31 -17.33 3.11
N LEU A 81 15.36 -16.78 2.35
CA LEU A 81 15.57 -15.53 1.60
C LEU A 81 15.84 -14.35 2.53
N ALA A 82 15.07 -14.21 3.61
CA ALA A 82 15.26 -13.13 4.58
C ALA A 82 16.67 -13.16 5.19
N GLU A 83 17.13 -14.36 5.58
CA GLU A 83 18.46 -14.59 6.14
C GLU A 83 19.56 -14.30 5.11
N GLN A 84 19.39 -14.79 3.87
CA GLN A 84 20.32 -14.52 2.77
C GLN A 84 20.44 -13.01 2.47
N GLU A 85 19.33 -12.30 2.51
CA GLU A 85 19.24 -10.87 2.23
C GLU A 85 19.53 -10.01 3.48
N GLY A 86 19.75 -10.60 4.65
CA GLY A 86 20.00 -9.86 5.90
C GLY A 86 18.84 -8.93 6.31
N VAL A 87 17.60 -9.29 5.99
CA VAL A 87 16.39 -8.50 6.31
C VAL A 87 15.72 -9.08 7.55
N ALA A 88 15.25 -8.21 8.45
CA ALA A 88 14.50 -8.65 9.62
C ALA A 88 13.18 -9.32 9.17
N TYR A 89 12.84 -10.44 9.79
CA TYR A 89 11.61 -11.15 9.46
C TYR A 89 10.81 -11.55 10.68
N TRP A 90 9.53 -11.76 10.45
CA TRP A 90 8.57 -12.36 11.36
C TRP A 90 7.94 -13.55 10.66
N GLN A 91 7.97 -14.72 11.30
CA GLN A 91 7.26 -15.90 10.81
C GLN A 91 6.05 -16.13 11.72
N PRO A 92 4.82 -15.94 11.22
CA PRO A 92 3.63 -16.23 12.01
C PRO A 92 3.60 -17.70 12.40
N GLU A 93 3.31 -18.03 13.68
CA GLU A 93 3.12 -19.43 14.13
C GLU A 93 2.00 -20.13 13.34
N GLU A 94 0.98 -19.36 12.94
CA GLU A 94 -0.13 -19.76 12.07
C GLU A 94 0.21 -19.56 10.57
N ALA A 95 1.48 -19.69 10.15
CA ALA A 95 1.86 -19.68 8.72
C ALA A 95 1.22 -20.84 7.91
N ALA A 96 0.39 -21.67 8.55
CA ALA A 96 -0.51 -22.64 7.93
C ALA A 96 -1.78 -22.02 7.30
N THR A 97 -1.94 -20.69 7.26
CA THR A 97 -2.96 -20.08 6.40
C THR A 97 -2.44 -20.06 4.95
N GLU A 98 -3.16 -20.66 4.00
CA GLU A 98 -2.89 -20.52 2.55
C GLU A 98 -2.99 -19.05 2.06
N CYS A 99 -3.39 -18.13 2.93
CA CYS A 99 -3.77 -16.77 2.61
C CYS A 99 -2.73 -15.71 2.98
N VAL A 100 -1.88 -15.36 2.03
CA VAL A 100 -0.85 -14.31 2.20
C VAL A 100 -1.45 -12.95 2.56
N THR A 101 -2.58 -12.59 1.97
CA THR A 101 -3.25 -11.31 2.22
C THR A 101 -3.85 -11.23 3.63
N GLU A 102 -4.36 -12.34 4.16
CA GLU A 102 -4.81 -12.40 5.56
C GLU A 102 -3.64 -12.18 6.52
N ALA A 103 -2.52 -12.89 6.32
CA ALA A 103 -1.34 -12.78 7.17
C ALA A 103 -0.74 -11.36 7.14
N LYS A 104 -0.79 -10.69 5.98
CA LYS A 104 -0.45 -9.27 5.82
C LYS A 104 -1.26 -8.42 6.79
N TRP A 105 -2.59 -8.47 6.71
CA TRP A 105 -3.47 -7.63 7.51
C TRP A 105 -3.48 -7.99 8.99
N ARG A 106 -3.35 -9.27 9.33
CA ARG A 106 -3.23 -9.73 10.72
C ARG A 106 -1.95 -9.20 11.36
N THR A 107 -0.83 -9.25 10.63
CA THR A 107 0.43 -8.69 11.13
C THR A 107 0.36 -7.17 11.24
N THR A 108 -0.20 -6.48 10.25
CA THR A 108 -0.46 -5.03 10.30
C THR A 108 -1.32 -4.66 11.50
N ALA A 109 -2.41 -5.38 11.78
CA ALA A 109 -3.28 -5.13 12.92
C ALA A 109 -2.51 -5.19 14.25
N ARG A 110 -1.71 -6.25 14.43
CA ARG A 110 -0.88 -6.42 15.64
C ARG A 110 0.16 -5.31 15.77
N LEU A 111 0.85 -4.92 14.69
CA LEU A 111 1.81 -3.82 14.71
C LEU A 111 1.17 -2.49 15.12
N LEU A 112 0.00 -2.17 14.55
CA LEU A 112 -0.74 -0.95 14.90
C LEU A 112 -1.22 -0.96 16.36
N GLN A 113 -1.65 -2.12 16.87
CA GLN A 113 -2.02 -2.29 18.28
C GLN A 113 -0.81 -2.17 19.23
N LEU A 114 0.39 -2.50 18.75
CA LEU A 114 1.66 -2.30 19.45
C LEU A 114 2.22 -0.88 19.27
N GLY A 115 1.48 0.03 18.62
CA GLY A 115 1.90 1.43 18.44
C GLY A 115 2.84 1.66 17.25
N PHE A 116 3.16 0.66 16.44
CA PHE A 116 3.99 0.84 15.25
C PHE A 116 3.18 1.35 14.06
N HIS A 117 3.57 2.50 13.53
CA HIS A 117 3.09 2.98 12.23
C HIS A 117 3.59 2.02 11.14
N THR A 118 2.72 1.64 10.22
CA THR A 118 3.03 0.56 9.28
C THR A 118 2.81 1.05 7.85
N LEU A 119 3.89 1.13 7.07
CA LEU A 119 3.84 1.24 5.61
C LEU A 119 3.78 -0.17 5.03
N VAL A 120 2.58 -0.63 4.66
CA VAL A 120 2.39 -1.88 3.95
C VAL A 120 2.77 -1.68 2.48
N MET A 121 3.68 -2.52 2.00
CA MET A 121 4.16 -2.50 0.63
C MET A 121 4.30 -3.93 0.09
N ASP A 122 3.46 -4.28 -0.87
CA ASP A 122 3.52 -5.59 -1.54
C ASP A 122 4.83 -5.74 -2.34
N PRO A 123 5.32 -6.98 -2.53
CA PRO A 123 6.53 -7.27 -3.29
C PRO A 123 6.60 -6.67 -4.70
N GLU A 124 5.45 -6.51 -5.38
CA GLU A 124 5.36 -5.94 -6.72
C GLU A 124 5.51 -4.41 -6.73
N THR A 125 6.54 -3.88 -6.06
CA THR A 125 6.78 -2.44 -5.94
C THR A 125 8.25 -2.12 -6.18
N ILE A 126 8.51 -1.03 -6.93
CA ILE A 126 9.86 -0.46 -7.08
C ILE A 126 9.90 0.85 -6.32
N VAL A 127 10.95 1.06 -5.54
CA VAL A 127 11.17 2.29 -4.78
C VAL A 127 12.38 3.02 -5.35
N PHE A 128 12.22 4.31 -5.62
CA PHE A 128 13.29 5.16 -6.13
C PHE A 128 13.77 6.20 -5.12
N ARG A 129 12.97 6.49 -4.10
CA ARG A 129 13.27 7.45 -3.03
C ARG A 129 12.76 6.92 -1.71
N ASP A 130 13.42 7.29 -0.62
CA ASP A 130 13.00 6.93 0.74
C ASP A 130 11.50 7.26 0.94
N PRO A 131 10.63 6.24 1.09
CA PRO A 131 9.19 6.44 1.13
C PRO A 131 8.77 7.22 2.38
N PHE A 132 9.46 7.05 3.50
CA PHE A 132 9.09 7.70 4.76
C PHE A 132 9.29 9.21 4.70
N ARG A 133 10.20 9.72 3.87
CA ARG A 133 10.36 11.18 3.68
C ARG A 133 9.24 11.84 2.87
N HIS A 134 8.35 11.06 2.28
CA HIS A 134 7.33 11.54 1.35
C HIS A 134 5.89 11.23 1.81
N LEU A 135 5.71 10.82 3.07
CA LEU A 135 4.41 10.63 3.72
C LEU A 135 3.93 11.94 4.36
N TYR A 136 2.62 12.20 4.31
CA TYR A 136 1.98 13.40 4.86
C TYR A 136 1.80 13.33 6.38
N ARG A 137 1.51 12.14 6.91
CA ARG A 137 1.23 11.79 8.30
C ARG A 137 0.06 12.54 8.94
N ASP A 138 -0.95 12.94 8.17
CA ASP A 138 -2.07 13.75 8.65
C ASP A 138 -3.42 13.02 8.62
N ALA A 139 -3.41 11.71 8.34
CA ALA A 139 -4.59 10.84 8.26
C ALA A 139 -4.35 9.53 9.01
N ASP A 140 -5.43 8.79 9.31
CA ASP A 140 -5.30 7.41 9.84
C ASP A 140 -4.66 6.50 8.79
N VAL A 141 -5.04 6.71 7.53
CA VAL A 141 -4.60 5.95 6.37
C VAL A 141 -4.19 6.89 5.25
N GLU A 142 -2.97 6.74 4.76
CA GLU A 142 -2.50 7.26 3.49
C GLU A 142 -2.40 6.11 2.49
N VAL A 143 -3.01 6.23 1.32
CA VAL A 143 -3.08 5.11 0.37
C VAL A 143 -2.82 5.53 -1.07
N ALA A 144 -2.12 4.68 -1.81
CA ALA A 144 -1.95 4.85 -3.25
C ALA A 144 -3.27 4.64 -4.01
N SER A 145 -3.41 5.32 -5.15
CA SER A 145 -4.57 5.17 -6.03
C SER A 145 -4.25 4.29 -7.23
N ASN A 146 -5.22 3.49 -7.68
CA ASN A 146 -5.16 2.85 -9.00
C ASN A 146 -5.48 3.82 -10.15
N GLY A 147 -5.83 5.08 -9.85
CA GLY A 147 -5.95 6.17 -10.83
C GLY A 147 -4.60 6.66 -11.37
N TRP A 148 -4.63 7.45 -12.43
CA TRP A 148 -3.43 7.95 -13.14
C TRP A 148 -3.57 9.40 -13.63
N ASP A 149 -4.64 10.08 -13.23
CA ASP A 149 -4.93 11.50 -13.44
C ASP A 149 -5.73 12.03 -12.23
N ASP A 150 -5.91 13.34 -12.07
CA ASP A 150 -6.64 13.90 -10.92
C ASP A 150 -8.05 13.32 -10.74
N THR A 151 -8.79 13.16 -11.84
CA THR A 151 -10.16 12.62 -11.87
C THR A 151 -10.22 11.21 -11.31
N THR A 152 -9.36 10.32 -11.79
CA THR A 152 -9.33 8.92 -11.36
C THR A 152 -8.61 8.76 -10.03
N ALA A 153 -7.60 9.59 -9.74
CA ALA A 153 -6.82 9.52 -8.53
C ALA A 153 -7.57 10.08 -7.32
N TYR A 154 -8.29 11.18 -7.43
CA TYR A 154 -8.94 11.84 -6.29
C TYR A 154 -10.46 11.70 -6.29
N GLY A 155 -11.03 11.19 -7.38
CA GLY A 155 -12.46 11.02 -7.55
C GLY A 155 -13.13 12.24 -8.17
N VAL A 156 -14.38 12.06 -8.58
CA VAL A 156 -15.17 13.11 -9.22
C VAL A 156 -16.59 13.14 -8.68
N ASP A 157 -17.18 14.33 -8.72
CA ASP A 157 -18.62 14.50 -8.57
C ASP A 157 -19.33 13.77 -9.72
N HIS A 158 -20.25 12.90 -9.34
CA HIS A 158 -21.07 12.13 -10.26
C HIS A 158 -22.51 12.63 -10.16
N VAL A 159 -22.95 13.33 -11.19
CA VAL A 159 -24.31 13.87 -11.23
C VAL A 159 -25.24 12.88 -11.93
N VAL A 160 -26.28 12.45 -11.22
CA VAL A 160 -27.42 11.74 -11.79
C VAL A 160 -28.47 12.78 -12.17
N ASP A 161 -28.87 12.78 -13.45
CA ASP A 161 -29.89 13.66 -13.99
C ASP A 161 -31.25 12.95 -14.01
N ASP A 162 -32.18 13.37 -13.14
CA ASP A 162 -33.58 12.94 -13.14
C ASP A 162 -34.52 14.12 -13.48
N PRO A 163 -34.94 14.24 -14.76
CA PRO A 163 -35.82 15.32 -15.20
C PRO A 163 -37.15 15.44 -14.43
N SER A 164 -37.65 14.35 -13.85
CA SER A 164 -38.94 14.32 -13.16
C SER A 164 -38.92 15.02 -11.80
N MET A 165 -37.71 15.24 -11.26
CA MET A 165 -37.48 15.80 -9.93
C MET A 165 -37.43 17.35 -9.91
N GLY A 166 -37.71 18.01 -11.03
CA GLY A 166 -37.84 19.47 -11.12
C GLY A 166 -36.58 20.22 -10.68
N TRP A 167 -36.68 21.05 -9.64
CA TRP A 167 -35.54 21.80 -9.09
C TRP A 167 -34.45 20.92 -8.47
N SER A 168 -34.79 19.67 -8.11
CA SER A 168 -33.87 18.66 -7.56
C SER A 168 -33.36 17.66 -8.60
N ARG A 169 -33.45 18.02 -9.89
CA ARG A 169 -33.06 17.20 -11.05
C ARG A 169 -31.62 16.67 -11.01
N PHE A 170 -30.69 17.44 -10.44
CA PHE A 170 -29.28 17.05 -10.35
C PHE A 170 -28.99 16.50 -8.96
N VAL A 171 -28.89 15.17 -8.87
CA VAL A 171 -28.51 14.48 -7.65
C VAL A 171 -27.02 14.22 -7.68
N HIS A 172 -26.29 14.78 -6.72
CA HIS A 172 -24.84 14.65 -6.62
C HIS A 172 -24.46 13.37 -5.89
N GLY A 173 -23.49 12.66 -6.46
CA GLY A 173 -22.83 11.49 -5.89
C GLY A 173 -21.33 11.63 -6.07
N THR A 174 -20.57 10.64 -5.61
CA THR A 174 -19.11 10.65 -5.78
C THR A 174 -18.66 9.34 -6.35
N ARG A 175 -17.83 9.41 -7.40
CA ARG A 175 -17.20 8.24 -7.99
C ARG A 175 -15.71 8.23 -7.66
N MET A 176 -15.30 7.17 -6.97
CA MET A 176 -13.91 6.92 -6.58
C MET A 176 -13.38 5.71 -7.34
N PHE A 177 -12.13 5.77 -7.82
CA PHE A 177 -11.42 4.55 -8.22
C PHE A 177 -10.95 3.79 -6.99
N THR A 178 -10.67 2.51 -7.21
CA THR A 178 -10.12 1.65 -6.17
C THR A 178 -8.77 2.16 -5.68
N ARG A 179 -8.58 2.07 -4.37
CA ARG A 179 -7.32 2.29 -3.67
C ARG A 179 -6.52 1.00 -3.67
N ASP A 180 -5.20 1.10 -3.73
CA ASP A 180 -4.30 -0.06 -3.78
C ASP A 180 -3.98 -0.54 -2.36
N PRO A 181 -4.52 -1.69 -1.89
CA PRO A 181 -4.20 -2.23 -0.57
C PRO A 181 -2.75 -2.76 -0.46
N GLY A 182 -2.02 -2.82 -1.57
CA GLY A 182 -0.62 -3.18 -1.63
C GLY A 182 0.35 -2.02 -1.42
N LEU A 183 -0.14 -0.79 -1.27
CA LEU A 183 0.68 0.37 -0.93
C LEU A 183 -0.10 1.38 -0.08
N VAL A 184 0.05 1.22 1.23
CA VAL A 184 -0.75 1.93 2.23
C VAL A 184 0.07 2.18 3.49
N TYR A 185 0.08 3.42 3.96
CA TYR A 185 0.64 3.80 5.25
C TYR A 185 -0.49 3.96 6.25
N LEU A 186 -0.39 3.22 7.35
CA LEU A 186 -1.34 3.24 8.46
C LEU A 186 -0.65 3.81 9.68
N ARG A 187 -1.23 4.87 10.24
CA ARG A 187 -0.82 5.36 11.55
C ARG A 187 -1.40 4.45 12.62
N ALA A 188 -0.69 4.28 13.73
CA ALA A 188 -1.12 3.46 14.86
C ALA A 188 -2.27 4.16 15.62
N THR A 189 -3.42 4.28 14.96
CA THR A 189 -4.67 4.80 15.52
C THR A 189 -5.66 3.68 15.70
N ARG A 190 -6.66 3.88 16.57
CA ARG A 190 -7.71 2.88 16.82
C ARG A 190 -8.47 2.53 15.53
N GLN A 191 -8.71 3.53 14.68
CA GLN A 191 -9.41 3.37 13.42
C GLN A 191 -8.58 2.54 12.44
N ALA A 192 -7.31 2.88 12.23
CA ALA A 192 -6.42 2.11 11.36
C ALA A 192 -6.23 0.65 11.84
N ALA A 193 -6.08 0.45 13.16
CA ALA A 193 -6.03 -0.90 13.74
C ALA A 193 -7.34 -1.67 13.50
N SER A 194 -8.49 -1.01 13.69
CA SER A 194 -9.80 -1.62 13.42
C SER A 194 -9.99 -1.98 11.94
N LEU A 195 -9.47 -1.18 11.01
CA LEU A 195 -9.47 -1.50 9.58
C LEU A 195 -8.72 -2.81 9.34
N ALA A 196 -7.48 -2.91 9.83
CA ALA A 196 -6.64 -4.10 9.64
C ALA A 196 -7.29 -5.36 10.25
N VAL A 197 -7.87 -5.27 11.46
CA VAL A 197 -8.60 -6.39 12.10
C VAL A 197 -9.80 -6.83 11.27
N ARG A 198 -10.56 -5.89 10.70
CA ARG A 198 -11.71 -6.24 9.84
C ARG A 198 -11.29 -6.93 8.56
N LEU A 199 -10.21 -6.47 7.94
CA LEU A 199 -9.67 -7.08 6.74
C LEU A 199 -9.21 -8.51 7.01
N THR A 200 -8.54 -8.75 8.14
CA THR A 200 -8.23 -10.12 8.60
C THR A 200 -9.50 -10.98 8.66
N GLY A 201 -10.54 -10.54 9.38
CA GLY A 201 -11.79 -11.30 9.51
C GLY A 201 -12.53 -11.52 8.18
N ARG A 202 -12.47 -10.56 7.26
CA ARG A 202 -13.07 -10.67 5.92
C ARG A 202 -12.31 -11.63 5.01
N LEU A 203 -10.99 -11.71 5.13
CA LEU A 203 -10.16 -12.58 4.30
C LEU A 203 -10.09 -14.02 4.81
N MET A 204 -10.38 -14.23 6.11
CA MET A 204 -10.52 -15.56 6.69
C MET A 204 -11.69 -16.35 6.08
N PRO A 205 -11.60 -17.69 6.06
CA PRO A 205 -12.71 -18.56 5.72
C PRO A 205 -13.95 -18.27 6.59
N PRO A 206 -15.16 -18.14 6.00
CA PRO A 206 -16.38 -17.87 6.76
C PRO A 206 -16.84 -19.07 7.61
N ALA A 207 -16.35 -20.28 7.31
CA ALA A 207 -16.66 -21.50 8.03
C ALA A 207 -15.52 -22.53 7.87
N PRO A 208 -15.38 -23.50 8.79
CA PRO A 208 -14.46 -24.63 8.63
C PRO A 208 -14.73 -25.37 7.30
N GLY A 209 -13.68 -25.59 6.52
CA GLY A 209 -13.77 -26.24 5.21
C GLY A 209 -14.12 -25.33 4.03
N ALA A 210 -14.42 -24.04 4.27
CA ALA A 210 -14.49 -23.05 3.20
C ALA A 210 -13.08 -22.54 2.82
N GLY A 211 -12.90 -22.17 1.55
CA GLY A 211 -11.64 -21.56 1.10
C GLY A 211 -11.46 -20.14 1.66
N ALA A 212 -10.21 -19.74 1.89
CA ALA A 212 -9.90 -18.37 2.25
C ALA A 212 -10.20 -17.41 1.09
N ARG A 213 -10.61 -16.17 1.40
CA ARG A 213 -11.05 -15.18 0.41
C ARG A 213 -9.92 -14.25 -0.03
N CYS A 214 -8.74 -14.81 -0.21
CA CYS A 214 -7.49 -14.04 -0.39
C CYS A 214 -7.52 -13.11 -1.60
N THR A 215 -8.29 -13.46 -2.63
CA THR A 215 -8.43 -12.68 -3.86
C THR A 215 -9.41 -11.51 -3.74
N GLU A 216 -10.12 -11.37 -2.61
CA GLU A 216 -11.12 -10.32 -2.39
C GLU A 216 -10.54 -9.07 -1.70
N GLU A 217 -9.23 -9.04 -1.42
CA GLU A 217 -8.56 -7.96 -0.69
C GLU A 217 -8.91 -6.57 -1.21
N THR A 218 -8.81 -6.34 -2.52
CA THR A 218 -9.10 -5.01 -3.09
C THR A 218 -10.55 -4.59 -2.85
N ALA A 219 -11.50 -5.51 -2.96
CA ALA A 219 -12.91 -5.21 -2.71
C ALA A 219 -13.15 -4.94 -1.22
N ALA A 220 -12.67 -5.85 -0.35
CA ALA A 220 -12.81 -5.71 1.09
C ALA A 220 -12.18 -4.41 1.63
N PHE A 221 -10.97 -4.09 1.18
CA PHE A 221 -10.27 -2.86 1.56
C PHE A 221 -11.06 -1.61 1.15
N ASN A 222 -11.50 -1.53 -0.10
CA ASN A 222 -12.22 -0.36 -0.59
C ASN A 222 -13.61 -0.22 0.02
N GLU A 223 -14.30 -1.33 0.30
CA GLU A 223 -15.58 -1.29 1.01
C GLU A 223 -15.42 -0.76 2.44
N GLU A 224 -14.42 -1.21 3.20
CA GLU A 224 -14.18 -0.69 4.55
C GLU A 224 -13.74 0.79 4.55
N LEU A 225 -13.14 1.28 3.45
CA LEU A 225 -12.81 2.70 3.32
C LEU A 225 -14.01 3.59 3.01
N TRP A 226 -14.95 3.12 2.19
CA TRP A 226 -15.96 3.99 1.56
C TRP A 226 -17.41 3.71 1.97
N LEU A 227 -17.74 2.51 2.47
CA LEU A 227 -19.12 2.21 2.82
C LEU A 227 -19.56 3.01 4.05
N PRO A 228 -20.67 3.77 3.97
CA PRO A 228 -21.26 4.38 5.16
C PRO A 228 -21.84 3.30 6.08
N SER A 229 -21.96 3.61 7.37
CA SER A 229 -22.69 2.77 8.31
C SER A 229 -24.13 2.56 7.82
N HIS A 230 -24.60 1.31 7.77
CA HIS A 230 -25.95 0.96 7.32
C HIS A 230 -26.38 -0.39 7.91
N GLY A 231 -27.65 -0.51 8.30
CA GLY A 231 -28.16 -1.72 8.95
C GLY A 231 -27.33 -2.11 10.18
N ALA A 232 -26.77 -3.33 10.18
CA ALA A 232 -25.86 -3.80 11.22
C ALA A 232 -24.37 -3.46 10.97
N TYR A 233 -24.03 -2.92 9.79
CA TYR A 233 -22.67 -2.52 9.47
C TYR A 233 -22.38 -1.13 10.05
N GLN A 234 -21.33 -1.04 10.86
CA GLN A 234 -20.78 0.21 11.35
C GLN A 234 -19.46 0.50 10.63
N ALA A 235 -19.33 1.63 9.95
CA ALA A 235 -18.08 2.03 9.32
C ALA A 235 -16.97 2.28 10.35
N VAL A 236 -15.70 2.09 9.94
CA VAL A 236 -14.53 2.27 10.82
C VAL A 236 -14.31 3.74 11.20
N GLY A 237 -14.80 4.68 10.37
CA GLY A 237 -14.68 6.11 10.63
C GLY A 237 -13.27 6.67 10.39
N LEU A 238 -12.59 6.18 9.36
CA LEU A 238 -11.22 6.56 9.01
C LEU A 238 -11.14 7.97 8.41
N VAL A 239 -10.13 8.73 8.81
CA VAL A 239 -9.61 9.83 7.99
C VAL A 239 -8.65 9.23 6.97
N THR A 240 -8.95 9.42 5.68
CA THR A 240 -8.15 8.85 4.57
C THR A 240 -7.52 9.96 3.75
N ARG A 241 -6.23 9.80 3.43
CA ARG A 241 -5.51 10.62 2.45
C ARG A 241 -5.09 9.79 1.26
N ILE A 242 -5.29 10.35 0.06
CA ILE A 242 -4.78 9.77 -1.15
C ILE A 242 -3.37 10.31 -1.41
N MET A 243 -2.42 9.40 -1.53
CA MET A 243 -1.06 9.73 -1.91
C MET A 243 -1.04 10.32 -3.33
N ASN A 244 -0.20 11.33 -3.56
CA ASN A 244 -0.09 11.96 -4.89
C ASN A 244 0.30 10.91 -5.95
N TYR A 245 -0.56 10.70 -6.95
CA TYR A 245 -0.42 9.60 -7.92
C TYR A 245 0.78 9.73 -8.87
N LEU A 246 1.41 10.91 -8.95
CA LEU A 246 2.67 11.11 -9.69
C LEU A 246 3.89 10.75 -8.83
N CYS A 247 3.78 10.87 -7.50
CA CYS A 247 4.81 10.45 -6.56
C CYS A 247 4.68 8.96 -6.21
N TRP A 248 3.47 8.46 -6.07
CA TRP A 248 3.16 7.09 -5.68
C TRP A 248 2.41 6.42 -6.83
N ALA A 249 3.15 6.22 -7.92
CA ALA A 249 2.58 5.86 -9.20
C ALA A 249 2.26 4.36 -9.30
N ASN A 250 1.40 4.02 -10.26
CA ASN A 250 1.26 2.64 -10.74
C ASN A 250 1.93 2.50 -12.11
N SER A 251 2.21 1.27 -12.49
CA SER A 251 2.82 0.86 -13.75
C SER A 251 2.11 1.44 -14.97
N LYS A 252 0.78 1.52 -14.97
CA LYS A 252 0.02 2.16 -16.05
C LYS A 252 0.30 3.66 -16.13
N GLY A 253 0.32 4.36 -15.00
CA GLY A 253 0.71 5.77 -14.90
C GLY A 253 2.05 6.03 -15.60
N VAL A 254 3.06 5.22 -15.26
CA VAL A 254 4.40 5.32 -15.84
C VAL A 254 4.39 5.00 -17.33
N THR A 255 3.88 3.83 -17.71
CA THR A 255 3.99 3.27 -19.07
C THR A 255 3.03 3.89 -20.08
N ARG A 256 1.98 4.60 -19.67
CA ARG A 256 1.07 5.27 -20.62
C ARG A 256 1.29 6.77 -20.69
N PHE A 257 1.61 7.39 -19.55
CA PHE A 257 1.57 8.84 -19.41
C PHE A 257 2.95 9.40 -19.08
N MET A 258 3.52 9.06 -17.92
CA MET A 258 4.73 9.72 -17.41
C MET A 258 5.94 9.55 -18.35
N GLN A 259 6.11 8.38 -18.97
CA GLN A 259 7.24 8.15 -19.89
C GLN A 259 7.25 9.09 -21.11
N ASN A 260 6.09 9.61 -21.50
CA ASN A 260 5.93 10.47 -22.67
C ASN A 260 6.08 11.96 -22.32
N ASP A 261 6.12 12.29 -21.03
CA ASP A 261 6.27 13.66 -20.54
C ASP A 261 7.74 13.92 -20.18
N LYS A 262 8.31 15.05 -20.66
CA LYS A 262 9.73 15.37 -20.47
C LYS A 262 10.12 15.60 -19.01
N ALA A 263 9.23 16.18 -18.21
CA ALA A 263 9.52 16.45 -16.80
C ALA A 263 9.36 15.17 -15.97
N LEU A 264 8.29 14.41 -16.21
CA LEU A 264 7.97 13.20 -15.44
C LEU A 264 8.84 11.99 -15.84
N SER A 265 9.38 11.94 -17.06
CA SER A 265 10.36 10.93 -17.46
C SER A 265 11.74 11.16 -16.83
N ALA A 266 12.10 12.41 -16.55
CA ALA A 266 13.38 12.77 -15.93
C ALA A 266 13.37 12.70 -14.40
N ALA A 267 12.20 12.73 -13.77
CA ALA A 267 12.02 12.74 -12.32
C ALA A 267 11.36 11.42 -11.85
N PRO A 268 12.10 10.50 -11.21
CA PRO A 268 11.50 9.27 -10.71
C PRO A 268 10.44 9.56 -9.64
N PRO A 269 9.34 8.80 -9.61
CA PRO A 269 8.39 8.81 -8.50
C PRO A 269 9.08 8.37 -7.19
N VAL A 270 8.37 8.38 -6.08
CA VAL A 270 8.82 7.75 -4.82
C VAL A 270 8.77 6.24 -4.97
N ALA A 271 7.63 5.71 -5.43
CA ALA A 271 7.46 4.30 -5.70
C ALA A 271 6.56 4.07 -6.93
N VAL A 272 6.71 2.90 -7.55
CA VAL A 272 5.87 2.40 -8.64
C VAL A 272 5.29 1.05 -8.28
N ARG A 273 3.96 0.95 -8.25
CA ARG A 273 3.22 -0.30 -8.10
C ARG A 273 3.09 -1.05 -9.42
N LEU A 274 3.50 -2.32 -9.45
CA LEU A 274 3.52 -3.19 -10.63
C LEU A 274 2.33 -4.19 -10.62
N SER A 275 1.20 -3.78 -10.06
CA SER A 275 0.03 -4.61 -9.79
C SER A 275 -1.16 -4.34 -10.72
N TYR A 276 -1.03 -3.42 -11.69
CA TYR A 276 -2.14 -3.07 -12.59
C TYR A 276 -2.54 -4.26 -13.47
N HIS A 277 -1.59 -5.15 -13.80
CA HIS A 277 -1.85 -6.47 -14.36
C HIS A 277 -1.04 -7.57 -13.65
N LYS A 278 -1.61 -8.78 -13.51
CA LYS A 278 -1.00 -9.90 -12.77
C LYS A 278 0.43 -10.28 -13.19
N THR A 279 0.81 -10.02 -14.44
CA THR A 279 2.14 -10.37 -14.98
C THR A 279 3.08 -9.17 -15.11
N GLU A 280 2.67 -7.98 -14.67
CA GLU A 280 3.44 -6.75 -14.89
C GLU A 280 4.77 -6.73 -14.16
N ALA A 281 4.85 -7.24 -12.92
CA ALA A 281 6.11 -7.29 -12.20
C ALA A 281 7.19 -8.05 -12.99
N ALA A 282 6.86 -9.25 -13.46
CA ALA A 282 7.76 -10.08 -14.28
C ALA A 282 8.05 -9.46 -15.66
N ARG A 283 7.10 -8.71 -16.22
CA ARG A 283 7.20 -8.16 -17.57
C ARG A 283 7.93 -6.81 -17.61
N CYS A 284 7.79 -6.01 -16.56
CA CYS A 284 8.12 -4.58 -16.56
C CYS A 284 8.92 -4.06 -15.39
N GLY A 285 9.12 -4.86 -14.34
CA GLY A 285 9.84 -4.40 -13.15
C GLY A 285 11.22 -3.86 -13.50
N GLU A 286 12.06 -4.69 -14.11
CA GLU A 286 13.43 -4.30 -14.49
C GLU A 286 13.46 -3.16 -15.52
N GLY A 287 12.53 -3.16 -16.49
CA GLY A 287 12.45 -2.11 -17.50
C GLY A 287 12.11 -0.74 -16.92
N ILE A 288 11.19 -0.68 -15.95
CA ILE A 288 10.83 0.57 -15.25
C ILE A 288 11.98 1.04 -14.36
N GLN A 289 12.66 0.13 -13.66
CA GLN A 289 13.85 0.49 -12.88
C GLN A 289 14.94 1.06 -13.78
N GLU A 290 15.25 0.39 -14.89
CA GLU A 290 16.28 0.81 -15.83
C GLU A 290 15.94 2.12 -16.54
N PHE A 291 14.67 2.32 -16.88
CA PHE A 291 14.17 3.56 -17.49
C PHE A 291 14.51 4.77 -16.63
N TYR A 292 14.18 4.75 -15.34
CA TYR A 292 14.48 5.87 -14.46
C TYR A 292 15.96 5.97 -14.08
N ARG A 293 16.70 4.85 -14.07
CA ARG A 293 18.15 4.84 -13.81
C ARG A 293 18.96 5.45 -14.94
N THR A 294 18.57 5.19 -16.19
CA THR A 294 19.35 5.56 -17.39
C THR A 294 18.71 6.65 -18.24
N GLN A 295 17.46 6.99 -17.98
CA GLN A 295 16.63 7.84 -18.84
C GLN A 295 16.51 7.31 -20.28
N SER A 296 16.75 6.01 -20.50
CA SER A 296 16.67 5.39 -21.81
C SER A 296 15.23 4.99 -22.12
N ALA A 297 14.60 5.70 -23.06
CA ALA A 297 13.27 5.34 -23.58
C ALA A 297 13.20 3.90 -24.14
N GLY A 298 14.34 3.33 -24.56
CA GLY A 298 14.44 1.94 -25.00
C GLY A 298 14.18 0.91 -23.88
N ALA A 299 14.35 1.28 -22.61
CA ALA A 299 14.17 0.38 -21.47
C ALA A 299 12.69 -0.03 -21.24
N LEU A 300 11.74 0.80 -21.71
CA LEU A 300 10.30 0.50 -21.66
C LEU A 300 9.78 -0.12 -22.97
N SER A 301 10.65 -0.31 -23.97
CA SER A 301 10.28 -0.90 -25.25
C SER A 301 10.02 -2.40 -25.15
N GLY A 302 9.16 -2.94 -26.02
CA GLY A 302 8.83 -4.37 -26.04
C GLY A 302 7.68 -4.74 -25.09
N LYS A 303 7.90 -5.71 -24.19
CA LYS A 303 6.81 -6.35 -23.41
C LYS A 303 6.06 -5.39 -22.47
N CYS A 304 6.59 -4.20 -22.19
CA CYS A 304 5.95 -3.16 -21.38
C CYS A 304 5.17 -2.11 -22.15
N ALA A 305 5.28 -2.12 -23.48
CA ALA A 305 4.60 -1.17 -24.34
C ALA A 305 3.09 -1.48 -24.37
N GLY A 306 2.37 -0.94 -23.41
CA GLY A 306 0.94 -0.77 -23.58
C GLY A 306 0.69 0.28 -24.68
N ALA A 307 -0.19 -0.02 -25.66
CA ALA A 307 -0.59 0.87 -26.76
C ALA A 307 -0.64 2.38 -26.41
N ALA A 308 0.41 3.14 -26.70
CA ALA A 308 0.53 4.53 -26.26
C ALA A 308 -0.71 5.37 -26.63
N THR A 309 -1.45 5.82 -25.62
CA THR A 309 -2.52 6.81 -25.77
C THR A 309 -1.97 8.15 -25.31
N ARG A 310 -1.77 9.08 -26.25
CA ARG A 310 -1.48 10.49 -25.92
C ARG A 310 -2.72 11.08 -25.25
N SER A 311 -2.72 11.29 -23.94
CA SER A 311 -3.74 12.14 -23.31
C SER A 311 -3.50 13.58 -23.76
N ARG A 312 -4.56 14.27 -24.18
CA ARG A 312 -4.48 15.66 -24.65
C ARG A 312 -4.59 16.69 -23.54
N GLU A 313 -4.88 16.29 -22.30
CA GLU A 313 -5.01 17.20 -21.18
C GLU A 313 -4.51 16.51 -19.90
N ILE A 314 -3.38 16.98 -19.38
CA ILE A 314 -3.02 16.84 -17.96
C ILE A 314 -2.74 18.27 -17.52
N CYS A 315 -3.75 18.94 -16.96
CA CYS A 315 -3.53 20.18 -16.24
C CYS A 315 -2.98 19.81 -14.86
N VAL A 316 -1.69 20.04 -14.62
CA VAL A 316 -1.13 20.00 -13.26
C VAL A 316 -1.32 21.39 -12.65
N GLY A 317 -2.35 21.53 -11.81
CA GLY A 317 -2.53 22.68 -10.94
C GLY A 317 -1.62 22.63 -9.70
N GLN A 318 -1.25 23.82 -9.22
CA GLN A 318 -0.51 24.22 -7.99
C GLN A 318 0.70 23.45 -7.45
N LEU A 319 1.19 22.39 -8.10
CA LEU A 319 2.46 21.74 -7.70
C LEU A 319 3.41 21.58 -8.89
N CYS A 320 3.88 22.74 -9.36
CA CYS A 320 5.18 22.89 -9.97
C CYS A 320 5.96 23.88 -9.10
N MET A 321 6.83 23.39 -8.22
CA MET A 321 8.20 23.89 -8.00
C MET A 321 8.85 23.25 -6.76
N ARG A 322 10.18 23.17 -6.85
CA ARG A 322 11.14 22.77 -5.82
C ARG A 322 10.81 23.29 -4.43
N VAL A 323 11.09 22.46 -3.43
CA VAL A 323 12.06 22.84 -2.41
C VAL A 323 13.23 21.89 -2.54
#